data_AF-A0A7K8QUP3-F1
#
_entry.id   AF-A0A7K8QUP3-F1
#
_cell.length_a   1.000
_cell.length_b   1.000
_cell.length_c   1.000
_cell.angle_alpha   90.00
_cell.angle_beta   90.00
_cell.angle_gamma   90.00
#
_symmetry.space_group_name_H-M   'P 1'
#
loop_
_entity.id
_entity.type
_entity.pdbx_description
1 polymer ?
#
loop_
_entity_poly.entity_id
_entity_poly.type
_entity_poly.pdbx_seq_one_letter_code
_entity_poly.pdbx_strand_id
1 'polypeptide(L)'
;ARGPKKHLKRVAAPKHWMLDKLTGVFAPRPSTGPHKLRECLPLIIFLRNRLKYALTGDEVKKICMQRFIKIDGKVRTDITYPAGFMDVISIEKTGEHFRLVYDTKGRFAVHRITGEEAKVRSFSLRNVWCGQRVQMEHVVSALVTFVSSVTPVFPHPGNLCMVTGGANLGRIGVITNRERHPGSFDVVHVKDANGNSFATRLSNIFVIGKGNKPWISLPRGKGIRLTIAEERDKRLAAKQSSG
;
A
#
# COMPACT_ATOMS: atom_id res chain seq x y z
N ALA A 1 30.81 2.89 12.94
CA ALA A 1 29.78 3.92 12.68
C ALA A 1 29.09 4.28 14.00
N ARG A 2 28.99 5.57 14.35
CA ARG A 2 28.61 6.06 15.70
C ARG A 2 27.09 6.26 15.93
N GLY A 3 26.21 5.46 15.32
CA GLY A 3 24.76 5.49 15.60
C GLY A 3 23.82 5.62 14.38
N PRO A 4 22.53 5.92 14.60
CA PRO A 4 21.50 5.90 13.56
C PRO A 4 21.68 7.03 12.54
N LYS A 5 21.57 6.69 11.25
CA LYS A 5 21.64 7.67 10.17
C LYS A 5 20.37 8.54 10.15
N LYS A 6 20.55 9.87 10.22
CA LYS A 6 19.45 10.86 10.18
C LYS A 6 19.11 11.36 8.77
N HIS A 7 19.98 11.13 7.80
CA HIS A 7 19.82 11.64 6.43
C HIS A 7 19.58 10.51 5.43
N LEU A 8 18.82 10.80 4.37
CA LEU A 8 18.61 9.92 3.22
C LEU A 8 19.00 10.65 1.94
N LYS A 9 19.97 10.10 1.21
CA LYS A 9 20.36 10.63 -0.11
C LYS A 9 19.26 10.32 -1.12
N ARG A 10 19.01 11.27 -2.04
CA ARG A 10 17.89 11.15 -2.98
C ARG A 10 18.02 9.98 -3.94
N VAL A 11 19.21 9.72 -4.45
CA VAL A 11 19.51 8.56 -5.31
C VAL A 11 19.32 7.21 -4.60
N ALA A 12 19.43 7.20 -3.27
CA ALA A 12 19.22 6.01 -2.44
C ALA A 12 17.78 5.89 -1.92
N ALA A 13 16.89 6.82 -2.28
CA ALA A 13 15.50 6.77 -1.90
C ALA A 13 14.77 5.63 -2.63
N PRO A 14 13.66 5.11 -2.06
CA PRO A 14 12.85 4.10 -2.73
C PRO A 14 12.35 4.57 -4.10
N LYS A 15 12.55 3.73 -5.13
CA LYS A 15 12.21 4.06 -6.53
C LYS A 15 10.73 4.37 -6.73
N HIS A 16 9.84 3.73 -5.96
CA HIS A 16 8.39 3.91 -6.08
C HIS A 16 7.90 5.30 -5.62
N TRP A 17 8.74 6.10 -4.96
CA TRP A 17 8.43 7.50 -4.64
C TRP A 17 8.41 8.40 -5.88
N MET A 18 9.11 8.01 -6.96
CA MET A 18 9.23 8.79 -8.19
C MET A 18 9.80 10.20 -7.92
N LEU A 19 10.89 10.25 -7.14
CA LEU A 19 11.67 11.48 -6.97
C LEU A 19 12.59 11.67 -8.19
N ASP A 20 12.70 12.91 -8.64
CA ASP A 20 13.64 13.27 -9.70
C ASP A 20 15.09 13.27 -9.17
N LYS A 21 16.06 13.31 -10.09
CA LYS A 21 17.48 13.26 -9.73
C LYS A 21 18.10 14.64 -9.45
N LEU A 22 17.49 15.73 -9.91
CA LEU A 22 18.18 17.02 -10.11
C LEU A 22 17.80 18.11 -9.10
N THR A 23 16.57 18.12 -8.58
CA THR A 23 16.06 19.22 -7.73
C THR A 23 16.67 19.27 -6.32
N GLY A 24 17.74 18.53 -6.05
CA GLY A 24 18.39 18.48 -4.74
C GLY A 24 19.03 17.14 -4.36
N VAL A 25 19.92 17.19 -3.37
CA VAL A 25 20.78 16.07 -2.97
C VAL A 25 20.05 15.08 -2.03
N PHE A 26 19.12 15.58 -1.21
CA PHE A 26 18.47 14.80 -0.16
C PHE A 26 17.02 14.47 -0.49
N ALA A 27 16.57 13.32 0.01
CA ALA A 27 15.16 12.92 0.03
C ALA A 27 14.60 13.07 1.45
N PRO A 28 13.28 13.29 1.60
CA PRO A 28 12.65 13.25 2.90
C PRO A 28 12.86 11.87 3.52
N ARG A 29 13.55 11.84 4.66
CA ARG A 29 13.71 10.61 5.44
C ARG A 29 12.44 10.40 6.26
N PRO A 30 11.74 9.28 6.12
CA PRO A 30 10.55 9.03 6.92
C PRO A 30 10.94 8.91 8.39
N SER A 31 10.09 9.44 9.26
CA SER A 31 10.16 9.22 10.70
C SER A 31 10.00 7.74 11.03
N THR A 32 10.48 7.31 12.20
CA THR A 32 10.17 5.97 12.72
C THR A 32 8.68 5.90 13.03
N GLY A 33 7.98 4.97 12.40
CA GLY A 33 6.53 4.83 12.55
C GLY A 33 6.04 3.44 12.16
N PRO A 34 4.74 3.27 11.88
CA PRO A 34 4.14 1.94 11.71
C PRO A 34 4.70 1.13 10.52
N HIS A 35 5.10 1.81 9.45
CA HIS A 35 5.53 1.19 8.21
C HIS A 35 7.04 1.31 8.01
N LYS A 36 7.64 0.30 7.36
CA LYS A 36 9.08 0.28 7.05
C LYS A 36 9.42 1.38 6.04
N LEU A 37 10.64 1.91 6.10
CA LEU A 37 11.13 2.99 5.22
C LEU A 37 10.97 2.67 3.72
N ARG A 38 11.14 1.41 3.32
CA ARG A 38 11.02 0.99 1.91
C ARG A 38 9.57 0.65 1.49
N GLU A 39 8.65 0.55 2.44
CA GLU A 39 7.25 0.15 2.25
C GLU A 39 6.28 1.29 2.65
N CYS A 40 6.77 2.53 2.72
CA CYS A 40 5.96 3.69 3.09
C CYS A 40 6.06 4.81 2.04
N LEU A 41 5.23 5.82 2.21
CA LEU A 41 5.18 7.07 1.49
C LEU A 41 5.09 8.21 2.53
N PRO A 42 6.15 9.02 2.70
CA PRO A 42 6.11 10.20 3.57
C PRO A 42 5.02 11.18 3.17
N LEU A 43 4.38 11.80 4.16
CA LEU A 43 3.28 12.74 3.95
C LEU A 43 3.65 13.93 3.04
N ILE A 44 4.89 14.41 3.14
CA ILE A 44 5.46 15.42 2.23
C ILE A 44 5.43 15.00 0.76
N ILE A 45 5.73 13.74 0.43
CA ILE A 45 5.69 13.25 -0.96
C ILE A 45 4.24 13.12 -1.42
N PHE A 46 3.34 12.69 -0.53
CA PHE A 46 1.92 12.57 -0.84
C PHE A 46 1.31 13.92 -1.21
N LEU A 47 1.47 14.95 -0.38
CA LEU A 47 0.88 16.27 -0.60
C LEU A 47 1.52 17.02 -1.78
N ARG A 48 2.86 17.01 -1.86
CA ARG A 48 3.60 17.79 -2.86
C ARG A 48 3.69 17.09 -4.22
N ASN A 49 4.09 15.82 -4.24
CA ASN A 49 4.42 15.14 -5.49
C ASN A 49 3.22 14.42 -6.12
N ARG A 50 2.30 13.87 -5.31
CA ARG A 50 1.13 13.12 -5.79
C ARG A 50 -0.10 14.01 -5.96
N LEU A 51 -0.54 14.71 -4.90
CA LEU A 51 -1.75 15.54 -4.94
C LEU A 51 -1.53 16.94 -5.53
N LYS A 52 -0.29 17.45 -5.50
CA LYS A 52 0.06 18.81 -5.96
C LYS A 52 -0.63 19.94 -5.19
N TYR A 53 -0.96 19.73 -3.92
CA TYR A 53 -1.51 20.76 -3.03
C TYR A 53 -0.45 21.74 -2.49
N ALA A 54 0.82 21.34 -2.57
CA ALA A 54 1.96 22.16 -2.22
C ALA A 54 3.02 22.06 -3.32
N LEU A 55 3.79 23.12 -3.50
CA LEU A 55 4.95 23.19 -4.39
C LEU A 55 6.23 22.97 -3.58
N THR A 56 6.31 23.52 -2.37
CA THR A 56 7.51 23.47 -1.51
C THR A 56 7.30 22.64 -0.23
N GLY A 57 8.39 22.30 0.45
CA GLY A 57 8.33 21.55 1.72
C GLY A 57 7.75 22.37 2.89
N ASP A 58 7.94 23.68 2.88
CA ASP A 58 7.44 24.57 3.93
C ASP A 58 5.93 24.79 3.83
N GLU A 59 5.36 24.80 2.62
CA GLU A 59 3.91 24.78 2.43
C GLU A 59 3.27 23.52 3.00
N VAL A 60 3.88 22.34 2.77
CA VAL A 60 3.44 21.08 3.40
C VAL A 60 3.46 21.22 4.92
N LYS A 61 4.51 21.83 5.49
CA LYS A 61 4.58 22.09 6.94
C LYS A 61 3.45 23.00 7.41
N LYS A 62 3.11 24.06 6.68
CA LYS A 62 1.97 24.94 7.00
C LYS A 62 0.65 24.16 7.01
N ILE A 63 0.41 23.31 6.01
CA ILE A 63 -0.80 22.46 5.92
C ILE A 63 -0.88 21.50 7.12
N CYS A 64 0.22 20.81 7.45
CA CYS A 64 0.23 19.87 8.58
C CYS A 64 0.06 20.57 9.94
N MET A 65 0.61 21.77 10.12
CA MET A 65 0.49 22.53 11.37
C MET A 65 -0.92 23.06 11.61
N GLN A 66 -1.71 23.28 10.55
CA GLN A 66 -3.13 23.62 10.64
C GLN A 66 -4.01 22.44 11.10
N ARG A 67 -3.42 21.23 11.29
CA ARG A 67 -4.11 20.03 11.81
C ARG A 67 -5.25 19.50 10.92
N PHE A 68 -5.28 19.88 9.63
CA PHE A 68 -6.30 19.43 8.68
C PHE A 68 -6.15 17.98 8.19
N ILE A 69 -4.97 17.39 8.39
CA ILE A 69 -4.66 16.05 7.90
C ILE A 69 -4.83 15.04 9.03
N LYS A 70 -5.68 14.07 8.78
CA LYS A 70 -5.89 12.90 9.64
C LYS A 70 -5.43 11.65 8.91
N ILE A 71 -4.67 10.82 9.60
CA ILE A 71 -4.26 9.48 9.14
C ILE A 71 -4.90 8.49 10.11
N ASP A 72 -5.72 7.60 9.57
CA ASP A 72 -6.52 6.63 10.33
C ASP A 72 -7.36 7.30 11.43
N GLY A 73 -7.93 8.47 11.12
CA GLY A 73 -8.73 9.28 12.04
C GLY A 73 -7.92 10.09 13.06
N LYS A 74 -6.60 9.90 13.17
CA LYS A 74 -5.74 10.65 14.08
C LYS A 74 -5.06 11.81 13.36
N VAL A 75 -5.12 13.01 13.95
CA VAL A 75 -4.43 14.19 13.41
C VAL A 75 -2.92 13.95 13.44
N ARG A 76 -2.24 14.19 12.31
CA ARG A 76 -0.78 14.08 12.21
C ARG A 76 -0.18 15.39 11.74
N THR A 77 0.74 15.93 12.54
CA THR A 77 1.47 17.18 12.24
C THR A 77 2.84 16.92 11.62
N ASP A 78 3.37 15.70 11.72
CA ASP A 78 4.67 15.33 11.16
C ASP A 78 4.60 15.20 9.63
N ILE A 79 5.38 16.05 8.94
CA ILE A 79 5.51 16.06 7.48
C ILE A 79 6.19 14.81 6.92
N THR A 80 7.00 14.14 7.73
CA THR A 80 7.76 12.93 7.36
C THR A 80 7.13 11.66 7.91
N TYR A 81 5.87 11.73 8.35
CA TYR A 81 5.15 10.56 8.85
C TYR A 81 5.10 9.45 7.78
N PRO A 82 5.47 8.20 8.12
CA PRO A 82 5.46 7.09 7.18
C PRO A 82 4.04 6.54 7.03
N ALA A 83 3.26 7.11 6.12
CA ALA A 83 1.99 6.50 5.69
C ALA A 83 2.29 5.32 4.77
N GLY A 84 1.58 4.21 4.90
CA GLY A 84 1.89 2.99 4.15
C GLY A 84 0.68 2.32 3.54
N PHE A 85 0.86 1.05 3.19
CA PHE A 85 -0.17 0.24 2.56
C PHE A 85 -1.42 0.15 3.45
N MET A 86 -2.59 0.37 2.85
CA MET A 86 -3.93 0.36 3.48
C MET A 86 -4.24 1.50 4.45
N ASP A 87 -3.33 2.45 4.66
CA ASP A 87 -3.63 3.63 5.48
C ASP A 87 -4.68 4.52 4.81
N VAL A 88 -5.58 5.06 5.63
CA VAL A 88 -6.59 6.03 5.19
C VAL A 88 -6.13 7.43 5.56
N ILE A 89 -5.95 8.29 4.56
CA ILE A 89 -5.59 9.70 4.72
C ILE A 89 -6.84 10.52 4.43
N SER A 90 -7.31 11.29 5.40
CA SER A 90 -8.44 12.19 5.25
C SER A 90 -8.01 13.65 5.39
N ILE A 91 -8.58 14.50 4.54
CA ILE A 91 -8.38 15.95 4.55
C ILE A 91 -9.73 16.58 4.89
N GLU A 92 -9.85 17.14 6.09
CA GLU A 92 -11.14 17.61 6.59
C GLU A 92 -11.66 18.82 5.83
N LYS A 93 -10.75 19.71 5.43
CA LYS A 93 -11.10 20.96 4.73
C LYS A 93 -11.70 20.73 3.35
N THR A 94 -11.27 19.69 2.64
CA THR A 94 -11.78 19.34 1.31
C THR A 94 -12.83 18.23 1.35
N GLY A 95 -13.00 17.55 2.49
CA GLY A 95 -13.90 16.40 2.62
C GLY A 95 -13.44 15.17 1.82
N GLU A 96 -12.21 15.16 1.31
CA GLU A 96 -11.68 14.05 0.52
C GLU A 96 -10.97 13.01 1.39
N HIS A 97 -11.22 11.74 1.07
CA HIS A 97 -10.58 10.60 1.71
C HIS A 97 -9.78 9.80 0.68
N PHE A 98 -8.60 9.37 1.08
CA PHE A 98 -7.68 8.61 0.25
C PHE A 98 -7.26 7.34 0.95
N ARG A 99 -7.17 6.24 0.21
CA ARG A 99 -6.50 5.02 0.65
C ARG A 99 -5.22 4.81 -0.14
N LEU A 100 -4.15 4.48 0.56
CA LEU A 100 -2.88 4.13 -0.07
C LEU A 100 -2.91 2.65 -0.48
N VAL A 101 -2.93 2.41 -1.79
CA VAL A 101 -2.94 1.06 -2.39
C VAL A 101 -1.82 0.97 -3.42
N TYR A 102 -1.30 -0.23 -3.66
CA TYR A 102 -0.33 -0.45 -4.72
C TYR A 102 -1.02 -0.49 -6.09
N ASP A 103 -0.39 0.18 -7.06
CA ASP A 103 -0.63 0.01 -8.49
C ASP A 103 0.12 -1.23 -9.00
N THR A 104 -0.32 -1.77 -10.13
CA THR A 104 0.29 -2.90 -10.86
C THR A 104 1.77 -2.69 -11.21
N LYS A 105 2.21 -1.43 -11.29
CA LYS A 105 3.62 -1.03 -11.50
C LYS A 105 4.44 -0.98 -10.21
N GLY A 106 3.85 -1.33 -9.07
CA GLY A 106 4.53 -1.32 -7.78
C GLY A 106 4.72 0.05 -7.16
N ARG A 107 3.80 0.98 -7.44
CA ARG A 107 3.82 2.37 -6.92
C ARG A 107 2.64 2.57 -5.98
N PHE A 108 2.75 3.50 -5.03
CA PHE A 108 1.56 3.94 -4.29
C PHE A 108 0.65 4.77 -5.21
N ALA A 109 -0.53 4.23 -5.49
CA ALA A 109 -1.63 4.94 -6.10
C ALA A 109 -2.41 5.71 -5.04
N VAL A 110 -2.82 6.92 -5.38
CA VAL A 110 -3.73 7.71 -4.55
C VAL A 110 -5.15 7.33 -4.95
N HIS A 111 -5.74 6.42 -4.18
CA HIS A 111 -7.10 5.94 -4.44
C HIS A 111 -8.11 6.79 -3.65
N ARG A 112 -9.00 7.50 -4.34
CA ARG A 112 -10.08 8.26 -3.70
C ARG A 112 -11.16 7.29 -3.21
N ILE A 113 -11.61 7.46 -1.97
CA ILE A 113 -12.63 6.63 -1.34
C ILE A 113 -13.77 7.49 -0.80
N THR A 114 -14.91 6.85 -0.52
CA THR A 114 -16.04 7.51 0.15
C THR A 114 -15.79 7.63 1.66
N GLY A 115 -16.49 8.56 2.31
CA GLY A 115 -16.38 8.74 3.77
C GLY A 115 -16.84 7.53 4.59
N GLU A 116 -17.74 6.71 4.06
CA GLU A 116 -18.15 5.43 4.67
C GLU A 116 -17.01 4.42 4.65
N GLU A 117 -16.36 4.26 3.50
CA GLU A 117 -15.24 3.34 3.35
C GLU A 117 -14.01 3.78 4.17
N ALA A 118 -13.86 5.08 4.41
CA ALA A 118 -12.80 5.64 5.23
C ALA A 118 -12.84 5.19 6.70
N LYS A 119 -14.01 4.75 7.20
CA LYS A 119 -14.17 4.21 8.56
C LYS A 119 -13.57 2.82 8.72
N VAL A 120 -13.40 2.09 7.62
CA VAL A 120 -12.92 0.71 7.64
C VAL A 120 -11.46 0.66 7.18
N ARG A 121 -10.64 -0.13 7.87
CA ARG A 121 -9.28 -0.43 7.42
C ARG A 121 -8.97 -1.91 7.62
N SER A 122 -8.40 -2.53 6.59
CA SER A 122 -7.87 -3.89 6.67
C SER A 122 -6.39 -3.83 7.03
N PHE A 123 -5.94 -4.78 7.85
CA PHE A 123 -4.55 -4.92 8.24
C PHE A 123 -4.12 -6.37 8.14
N SER A 124 -2.82 -6.60 8.14
CA SER A 124 -2.27 -7.93 8.32
C SER A 124 -1.62 -8.00 9.69
N LEU A 125 -2.07 -8.95 10.50
CA LEU A 125 -1.40 -9.40 11.70
C LEU A 125 -0.20 -10.23 11.26
N ARG A 126 0.98 -9.94 11.82
CA ARG A 126 2.19 -10.73 11.57
C ARG A 126 2.30 -11.86 12.58
N ASN A 127 2.11 -11.54 13.86
CA ASN A 127 2.17 -12.48 14.97
C ASN A 127 0.95 -12.24 15.88
N VAL A 128 0.24 -13.30 16.25
CA VAL A 128 -0.74 -13.27 17.34
C VAL A 128 -0.12 -14.05 18.49
N TRP A 129 0.22 -13.36 19.58
CA TRP A 129 0.64 -14.02 20.80
C TRP A 129 -0.62 -14.29 21.63
N CYS A 130 -1.16 -15.50 21.51
CA CYS A 130 -2.13 -15.99 22.46
C CYS A 130 -1.32 -16.57 23.64
N GLY A 131 -1.70 -16.27 24.88
CA GLY A 131 -1.12 -16.91 26.07
C GLY A 131 -1.25 -18.45 26.02
N GLN A 132 -0.72 -19.16 27.02
CA GLN A 132 -0.57 -20.63 27.11
C GLN A 132 -1.69 -21.45 26.43
N ARG A 133 -1.57 -21.65 25.12
CA ARG A 133 -1.98 -22.76 24.26
C ARG A 133 -1.97 -22.26 22.82
N VAL A 134 -0.98 -22.77 22.08
CA VAL A 134 -0.79 -22.66 20.63
C VAL A 134 -0.21 -21.33 20.14
N GLN A 135 1.09 -21.33 19.84
CA GLN A 135 1.67 -20.42 18.86
C GLN A 135 1.13 -20.80 17.48
N MET A 136 0.37 -19.91 16.83
CA MET A 136 0.13 -20.02 15.39
C MET A 136 0.93 -18.93 14.68
N GLU A 137 2.04 -19.31 14.03
CA GLU A 137 2.78 -18.46 13.11
C GLU A 137 2.07 -18.43 11.76
N HIS A 138 1.01 -17.64 11.63
CA HIS A 138 0.43 -17.35 10.32
C HIS A 138 0.13 -15.86 10.16
N VAL A 139 0.44 -15.34 8.97
CA VAL A 139 0.08 -14.00 8.51
C VAL A 139 -1.44 -13.95 8.38
N VAL A 140 -2.13 -13.52 9.44
CA VAL A 140 -3.59 -13.39 9.44
C VAL A 140 -3.93 -12.02 8.87
N SER A 141 -4.71 -12.00 7.80
CA SER A 141 -5.30 -10.74 7.34
C SER A 141 -6.54 -10.48 8.21
N ALA A 142 -6.58 -9.37 8.92
CA ALA A 142 -7.67 -9.02 9.80
C ALA A 142 -8.40 -7.78 9.25
N LEU A 143 -9.72 -7.88 9.12
CA LEU A 143 -10.57 -6.73 8.88
C LEU A 143 -10.96 -6.15 10.24
N VAL A 144 -10.62 -4.88 10.48
CA VAL A 144 -11.02 -4.15 11.68
C VAL A 144 -12.01 -3.08 11.27
N THR A 145 -13.24 -3.20 11.75
CA THR A 145 -14.14 -2.06 11.88
C THR A 145 -13.67 -1.21 13.05
N PHE A 146 -13.68 0.13 12.92
CA PHE A 146 -13.27 1.08 13.99
C PHE A 146 -14.01 0.87 15.33
N VAL A 147 -15.05 0.02 15.33
CA VAL A 147 -15.70 -0.59 16.48
C VAL A 147 -15.15 -2.00 16.68
N SER A 148 -14.12 -2.13 17.52
CA SER A 148 -13.72 -3.25 18.41
C SER A 148 -13.77 -4.73 17.99
N SER A 149 -14.38 -5.13 16.88
CA SER A 149 -14.46 -6.51 16.42
C SER A 149 -13.44 -6.77 15.31
N VAL A 150 -12.47 -7.64 15.63
CA VAL A 150 -11.46 -8.11 14.67
C VAL A 150 -11.96 -9.44 14.12
N THR A 151 -12.26 -9.50 12.83
CA THR A 151 -12.53 -10.79 12.17
C THR A 151 -11.23 -11.31 11.54
N PRO A 152 -10.59 -12.35 12.11
CA PRO A 152 -9.40 -12.93 11.51
C PRO A 152 -9.78 -13.71 10.25
N VAL A 153 -9.13 -13.42 9.14
CA VAL A 153 -9.26 -14.19 7.90
C VAL A 153 -7.91 -14.77 7.53
N PHE A 154 -7.89 -16.09 7.51
CA PHE A 154 -6.72 -16.86 7.14
C PHE A 154 -6.55 -16.88 5.61
N PRO A 155 -5.31 -16.84 5.11
CA PRO A 155 -5.02 -17.04 3.71
C PRO A 155 -5.28 -18.49 3.32
N HIS A 156 -6.52 -18.75 2.88
CA HIS A 156 -6.95 -20.01 2.31
C HIS A 156 -7.05 -19.93 0.78
N PRO A 157 -6.88 -21.06 0.08
CA PRO A 157 -7.25 -21.18 -1.32
C PRO A 157 -8.66 -20.65 -1.57
N GLY A 158 -8.86 -19.91 -2.66
CA GLY A 158 -10.12 -19.29 -3.02
C GLY A 158 -10.32 -17.86 -2.49
N ASN A 159 -9.44 -17.35 -1.63
CA ASN A 159 -9.52 -15.95 -1.18
C ASN A 159 -8.83 -15.00 -2.17
N LEU A 160 -9.38 -13.77 -2.26
CA LEU A 160 -8.81 -12.71 -3.08
C LEU A 160 -7.63 -12.07 -2.34
N CYS A 161 -6.50 -11.93 -3.01
CA CYS A 161 -5.29 -11.37 -2.42
C CYS A 161 -4.63 -10.31 -3.30
N MET A 162 -3.93 -9.39 -2.65
CA MET A 162 -3.05 -8.42 -3.27
C MET A 162 -1.61 -8.72 -2.85
N VAL A 163 -0.68 -8.58 -3.79
CA VAL A 163 0.74 -8.69 -3.50
C VAL A 163 1.29 -7.35 -3.00
N THR A 164 1.94 -7.36 -1.84
CA THR A 164 2.51 -6.17 -1.17
C THR A 164 4.02 -6.04 -1.29
N GLY A 165 4.71 -7.02 -1.90
CA GLY A 165 6.16 -7.00 -2.08
C GLY A 165 6.69 -7.94 -3.18
N GLY A 166 7.94 -7.72 -3.59
CA GLY A 166 8.59 -8.52 -4.64
C GLY A 166 8.26 -8.06 -6.07
N ALA A 167 8.53 -8.91 -7.06
CA ALA A 167 8.37 -8.56 -8.48
C ALA A 167 6.90 -8.41 -8.93
N ASN A 168 5.99 -9.11 -8.26
CA ASN A 168 4.56 -9.12 -8.53
C ASN A 168 3.77 -8.08 -7.72
N LEU A 169 4.46 -7.09 -7.12
CA LEU A 169 3.86 -6.02 -6.32
C LEU A 169 2.68 -5.35 -7.02
N GLY A 170 1.56 -5.21 -6.30
CA GLY A 170 0.34 -4.56 -6.78
C GLY A 170 -0.54 -5.39 -7.71
N ARG A 171 -0.19 -6.66 -7.96
CA ARG A 171 -1.10 -7.61 -8.63
C ARG A 171 -2.17 -8.12 -7.68
N ILE A 172 -3.36 -8.41 -8.22
CA ILE A 172 -4.51 -8.92 -7.48
C ILE A 172 -5.04 -10.18 -8.13
N GLY A 173 -5.13 -11.25 -7.35
CA GLY A 173 -5.64 -12.54 -7.83
C GLY A 173 -6.16 -13.42 -6.71
N VAL A 174 -6.73 -14.55 -7.10
CA VAL A 174 -7.26 -15.56 -6.18
C VAL A 174 -6.15 -16.55 -5.84
N ILE A 175 -6.01 -16.89 -4.56
CA ILE A 175 -5.06 -17.90 -4.11
C ILE A 175 -5.51 -19.26 -4.62
N THR A 176 -4.68 -19.98 -5.35
CA THR A 176 -5.00 -21.33 -5.84
C THR A 176 -4.43 -22.41 -4.93
N ASN A 177 -3.14 -22.33 -4.62
CA ASN A 177 -2.45 -23.34 -3.83
C ASN A 177 -1.40 -22.70 -2.92
N ARG A 178 -1.15 -23.32 -1.76
CA ARG A 178 -0.09 -22.96 -0.82
C ARG A 178 0.84 -24.15 -0.65
N GLU A 179 2.07 -23.98 -1.09
CA GLU A 179 3.16 -24.93 -0.89
C GLU A 179 3.88 -24.59 0.40
N ARG A 180 3.89 -25.55 1.33
CA ARG A 180 4.59 -25.43 2.60
C ARG A 180 5.95 -26.09 2.49
N HIS A 181 6.99 -25.36 2.87
CA HIS A 181 8.35 -25.87 2.91
C HIS A 181 8.87 -25.75 4.35
N PRO A 182 8.93 -26.85 5.12
CA PRO A 182 9.42 -26.79 6.50
C PRO A 182 10.86 -26.27 6.52
N GLY A 183 11.11 -25.25 7.35
CA GLY A 183 12.43 -24.60 7.44
C GLY A 183 12.74 -23.58 6.33
N SER A 184 11.84 -23.35 5.38
CA SER A 184 11.98 -22.35 4.32
C SER A 184 10.72 -21.48 4.19
N PHE A 185 10.72 -20.58 3.20
CA PHE A 185 9.57 -19.71 2.95
C PHE A 185 8.45 -20.49 2.27
N ASP A 186 7.25 -20.42 2.83
CA ASP A 186 6.03 -20.86 2.17
C ASP A 186 5.79 -20.09 0.88
N VAL A 187 5.54 -20.83 -0.20
CA VAL A 187 5.25 -20.29 -1.52
C VAL A 187 3.75 -20.42 -1.79
N VAL A 188 3.16 -19.39 -2.35
CA VAL A 188 1.74 -19.36 -2.65
C VAL A 188 1.56 -19.02 -4.12
N HIS A 189 0.76 -19.84 -4.78
CA HIS A 189 0.34 -19.67 -6.16
C HIS A 189 -0.94 -18.86 -6.22
N VAL A 190 -0.94 -17.84 -7.07
CA VAL A 190 -2.03 -16.88 -7.24
C VAL A 190 -2.38 -16.81 -8.71
N LYS A 191 -3.69 -16.77 -9.01
CA LYS A 191 -4.23 -16.62 -10.36
C LYS A 191 -4.98 -15.31 -10.49
N ASP A 192 -4.55 -14.47 -11.43
CA ASP A 192 -5.23 -13.21 -11.75
C ASP A 192 -6.59 -13.46 -12.42
N ALA A 193 -7.43 -12.43 -12.49
CA ALA A 193 -8.71 -12.49 -13.20
C ALA A 193 -8.57 -12.79 -14.71
N ASN A 194 -7.42 -12.46 -15.31
CA ASN A 194 -7.12 -12.76 -16.72
C ASN A 194 -6.56 -14.19 -16.94
N GLY A 195 -6.52 -15.02 -15.89
CA GLY A 195 -6.03 -16.38 -15.97
C GLY A 195 -4.51 -16.54 -15.82
N ASN A 196 -3.75 -15.43 -15.76
CA ASN A 196 -2.31 -15.47 -15.52
C ASN A 196 -2.01 -15.98 -14.10
N SER A 197 -1.16 -17.00 -14.01
CA SER A 197 -0.71 -17.55 -12.73
C SER A 197 0.69 -17.06 -12.38
N PHE A 198 0.94 -16.75 -11.12
CA PHE A 198 2.27 -16.41 -10.60
C PHE A 198 2.41 -16.85 -9.14
N ALA A 199 3.65 -16.94 -8.68
CA ALA A 199 3.98 -17.34 -7.31
C ALA A 199 4.61 -16.18 -6.52
N THR A 200 4.32 -16.12 -5.22
CA THR A 200 4.97 -15.21 -4.27
C THR A 200 5.16 -15.89 -2.92
N ARG A 201 6.04 -15.33 -2.08
CA ARG A 201 6.17 -15.76 -0.68
C ARG A 201 4.93 -15.36 0.11
N LEU A 202 4.54 -16.19 1.08
CA LEU A 202 3.42 -15.93 1.98
C LEU A 202 3.52 -14.55 2.67
N SER A 203 4.73 -14.09 3.00
CA SER A 203 4.97 -12.79 3.65
C SER A 203 4.53 -11.58 2.83
N ASN A 204 4.42 -11.74 1.50
CA ASN A 204 4.10 -10.66 0.57
C ASN A 204 2.64 -10.72 0.12
N ILE A 205 1.84 -11.63 0.67
CA ILE A 205 0.43 -11.79 0.35
C ILE A 205 -0.41 -11.08 1.40
N PHE A 206 -1.40 -10.34 0.92
CA PHE A 206 -2.39 -9.69 1.74
C PHE A 206 -3.78 -10.05 1.25
N VAL A 207 -4.61 -10.66 2.10
CA VAL A 207 -5.98 -11.04 1.72
C VAL A 207 -6.88 -9.80 1.77
N ILE A 208 -7.56 -9.53 0.67
CA ILE A 208 -8.43 -8.36 0.49
C ILE A 208 -9.92 -8.73 0.37
N GLY A 209 -10.25 -10.01 0.31
CA GLY A 209 -11.63 -10.47 0.15
C GLY A 209 -11.78 -11.98 0.10
N LYS A 210 -13.03 -12.45 0.00
CA LYS A 210 -13.40 -13.86 -0.16
C LYS A 210 -13.89 -14.09 -1.59
N GLY A 211 -13.43 -15.16 -2.24
CA GLY A 211 -13.78 -15.44 -3.63
C GLY A 211 -13.38 -14.29 -4.55
N ASN A 212 -14.33 -13.81 -5.36
CA ASN A 212 -14.13 -12.67 -6.27
C ASN A 212 -14.56 -11.32 -5.69
N LYS A 213 -15.06 -11.28 -4.44
CA LYS A 213 -15.59 -10.05 -3.82
C LYS A 213 -14.54 -9.40 -2.93
N PRO A 214 -13.96 -8.24 -3.30
CA PRO A 214 -13.09 -7.48 -2.42
C PRO A 214 -13.90 -6.78 -1.33
N TRP A 215 -13.31 -6.62 -0.14
CA TRP A 215 -13.87 -5.78 0.93
C TRP A 215 -13.58 -4.29 0.76
N ILE A 216 -12.62 -3.98 -0.12
CA ILE A 216 -12.13 -2.63 -0.39
C ILE A 216 -12.35 -2.27 -1.86
N SER A 217 -12.49 -0.98 -2.13
CA SER A 217 -12.44 -0.45 -3.48
C SER A 217 -11.05 -0.64 -4.09
N LEU A 218 -11.04 -1.12 -5.34
CA LEU A 218 -9.80 -1.43 -6.06
C LEU A 218 -9.35 -0.25 -6.93
N PRO A 219 -8.03 0.00 -7.03
CA PRO A 219 -7.51 1.02 -7.92
C PRO A 219 -7.77 0.69 -9.40
N ARG A 220 -7.64 1.71 -10.25
CA ARG A 220 -7.82 1.58 -11.70
C ARG A 220 -6.99 0.42 -12.25
N GLY A 221 -7.61 -0.45 -13.03
CA GLY A 221 -6.97 -1.66 -13.57
C GLY A 221 -7.10 -2.91 -12.70
N LYS A 222 -7.78 -2.84 -11.54
CA LYS A 222 -8.14 -3.99 -10.68
C LYS A 222 -6.96 -4.93 -10.34
N GLY A 223 -5.73 -4.43 -10.37
CA GLY A 223 -4.53 -5.22 -10.11
C GLY A 223 -4.11 -6.16 -11.25
N ILE A 224 -4.66 -6.02 -12.46
CA ILE A 224 -4.23 -6.81 -13.63
C ILE A 224 -3.02 -6.13 -14.27
N ARG A 225 -1.88 -6.81 -14.24
CA ARG A 225 -0.67 -6.33 -14.91
C ARG A 225 -0.65 -6.80 -16.37
N LEU A 226 -0.97 -5.88 -17.27
CA LEU A 226 -0.87 -6.05 -18.72
C LEU A 226 0.58 -6.24 -19.15
N THR A 227 0.78 -6.89 -20.29
CA THR A 227 2.09 -7.00 -20.93
C THR A 227 2.53 -5.66 -21.52
N ILE A 228 3.82 -5.53 -21.83
CA ILE A 228 4.38 -4.29 -22.40
C ILE A 228 3.75 -3.98 -23.77
N ALA A 229 3.46 -5.01 -24.56
CA ALA A 229 2.78 -4.87 -25.85
C ALA A 229 1.36 -4.35 -25.67
N GLU A 230 0.56 -5.00 -24.81
CA GLU A 230 -0.81 -4.57 -24.51
C GLU A 230 -0.88 -3.14 -23.96
N GLU A 231 0.07 -2.76 -23.09
CA GLU A 231 0.14 -1.40 -22.56
C GLU A 231 0.48 -0.37 -23.65
N ARG A 232 1.36 -0.73 -24.60
CA ARG A 232 1.69 0.10 -25.76
C ARG A 232 0.47 0.33 -26.63
N ASP A 233 -0.25 -0.73 -26.98
CA ASP A 233 -1.40 -0.66 -27.88
C ASP A 233 -2.52 0.13 -27.24
N LYS A 234 -2.80 -0.10 -25.96
CA LYS A 234 -3.75 0.69 -25.17
C LYS A 234 -3.38 2.17 -25.14
N ARG A 235 -2.10 2.51 -25.04
CA ARG A 235 -1.62 3.90 -25.06
C ARG A 235 -1.78 4.55 -26.43
N LEU A 236 -1.51 3.82 -27.52
CA LEU A 236 -1.70 4.32 -28.89
C LEU A 236 -3.18 4.56 -29.18
N ALA A 237 -4.04 3.60 -28.82
CA ALA A 237 -5.49 3.73 -28.95
C ALA A 237 -6.04 4.93 -28.16
N ALA A 238 -5.60 5.11 -26.90
CA ALA A 238 -6.01 6.26 -26.09
C ALA A 238 -5.61 7.60 -26.71
N LYS A 239 -4.42 7.68 -27.31
CA LYS A 239 -3.94 8.90 -27.99
C LYS A 239 -4.75 9.20 -29.26
N GLN A 240 -5.10 8.17 -30.02
CA GLN A 240 -5.92 8.28 -31.23
C GLN A 240 -7.36 8.69 -30.91
N SER A 241 -7.94 8.23 -29.80
CA SER A 241 -9.30 8.60 -29.38
C SER A 241 -9.42 10.02 -28.80
N SER A 242 -8.29 10.62 -28.40
CA SER A 242 -8.27 11.94 -27.75
C SER A 242 -7.89 13.10 -28.69
N GLY A 243 -7.50 12.77 -29.92
CA GLY A 243 -7.25 13.74 -30.99
C GLY A 243 -8.44 13.80 -31.92
#